data_AF-A0A382RVR1-F1
#
_entry.id   AF-A0A382RVR1-F1
#
_cell.length_a   1.000
_cell.length_b   1.000
_cell.length_c   1.000
_cell.angle_alpha   90.00
_cell.angle_beta   90.00
_cell.angle_gamma   90.00
#
_symmetry.space_group_name_H-M   'P 1'
#
loop_
_entity.id
_entity.type
_entity.pdbx_description
1 polymer ?
#
loop_
_entity_poly.entity_id
_entity_poly.type
_entity_poly.pdbx_seq_one_letter_code
_entity_poly.pdbx_strand_id
1 'polypeptide(L)' 'VLIDRVIVSTDSAEYAKIARCYGAETPFLRPAELSGSDSTDSEWIVHALDWLADEGRE' A
#
# COMPACT_ATOMS: atom_id res chain seq x y z
N VAL A 1 17.27 12.74 5.83
CA VAL A 1 16.56 12.29 4.61
C VAL A 1 15.18 12.93 4.65
N LEU A 2 14.58 13.28 3.51
CA LEU A 2 13.30 14.00 3.44
C LEU A 2 12.05 13.09 3.55
N ILE A 3 12.24 11.77 3.55
CA ILE A 3 11.16 10.77 3.54
C ILE A 3 11.31 9.89 4.77
N ASP A 4 10.24 9.78 5.55
CA ASP A 4 10.21 9.00 6.80
C ASP A 4 9.83 7.53 6.57
N ARG A 5 8.90 7.26 5.64
CA ARG A 5 8.40 5.92 5.31
C ARG A 5 8.27 5.74 3.80
N VAL A 6 8.52 4.53 3.32
CA VAL A 6 8.30 4.12 1.92
C VAL A 6 7.38 2.92 1.94
N ILE A 7 6.16 3.09 1.43
CA ILE A 7 5.12 2.06 1.44
C ILE A 7 4.78 1.66 0.00
N VAL A 8 4.70 0.36 -0.25
CA VAL A 8 4.22 -0.21 -1.53
C VAL A 8 2.83 -0.79 -1.33
N SER A 9 1.84 -0.20 -2.01
CA SER A 9 0.48 -0.70 -2.10
C SER A 9 0.34 -1.61 -3.33
N THR A 10 0.09 -2.90 -3.10
CA THR A 10 -0.11 -3.89 -4.17
C THR A 10 -1.08 -4.97 -3.71
N ASP A 11 -1.82 -5.54 -4.65
CA ASP A 11 -2.68 -6.72 -4.46
C ASP A 11 -1.90 -8.04 -4.62
N SER A 12 -0.68 -8.00 -5.15
CA SER A 12 0.17 -9.17 -5.35
C SER A 12 1.06 -9.45 -4.14
N ALA A 13 0.89 -10.63 -3.54
CA ALA A 13 1.77 -11.11 -2.48
C ALA A 13 3.24 -11.25 -2.93
N GLU A 14 3.46 -11.56 -4.21
CA GLU A 14 4.80 -11.64 -4.80
C GLU A 14 5.46 -10.25 -4.85
N TYR A 15 4.74 -9.25 -5.34
CA TYR A 15 5.26 -7.88 -5.43
C TYR A 15 5.48 -7.29 -4.03
N ALA A 16 4.60 -7.60 -3.08
CA ALA A 16 4.81 -7.21 -1.69
C ALA A 16 6.10 -7.84 -1.11
N LYS A 17 6.38 -9.10 -1.43
CA LYS A 17 7.62 -9.76 -1.04
C LYS A 17 8.85 -9.06 -1.65
N ILE A 18 8.82 -8.74 -2.94
CA ILE A 18 9.90 -8.03 -3.63
C ILE A 18 10.14 -6.66 -2.98
N ALA A 19 9.08 -5.88 -2.75
CA ALA A 19 9.17 -4.57 -2.11
C ALA A 19 9.87 -4.63 -0.74
N ARG A 20 9.51 -5.63 0.09
CA ARG A 20 10.17 -5.87 1.38
C ARG A 20 11.66 -6.19 1.23
N CYS A 21 12.05 -6.96 0.22
CA CYS A 21 13.47 -7.24 -0.06
C CYS A 21 14.28 -5.97 -0.37
N TYR A 22 13.64 -4.91 -0.88
CA TYR A 22 14.27 -3.62 -1.16
C TYR A 22 14.08 -2.58 -0.04
N GLY A 23 13.53 -2.98 1.12
CA GLY A 23 13.40 -2.11 2.29
C GLY A 23 12.14 -1.25 2.36
N ALA A 24 11.17 -1.46 1.46
CA ALA A 24 9.87 -0.82 1.55
C ALA A 24 8.91 -1.60 2.46
N GLU A 25 7.99 -0.88 3.07
CA GLU A 25 6.90 -1.42 3.87
C GLU A 25 5.75 -1.90 2.97
N THR A 26 5.07 -2.97 3.39
CA THR A 26 3.89 -3.54 2.71
C THR A 26 2.87 -3.96 3.77
N PRO A 27 2.30 -2.99 4.51
CA PRO A 27 1.51 -3.25 5.70
C PRO A 27 0.18 -3.97 5.43
N PHE A 28 -0.31 -3.87 4.20
CA PHE A 28 -1.55 -4.47 3.73
C PHE A 28 -1.37 -5.01 2.32
N LEU A 29 -2.32 -5.85 1.89
CA LEU A 29 -2.57 -6.11 0.48
C LEU A 29 -3.74 -5.24 0.03
N ARG A 30 -3.56 -4.54 -1.08
CA ARG A 30 -4.62 -3.77 -1.71
C ARG A 30 -5.69 -4.73 -2.25
N PRO A 31 -6.99 -4.45 -2.08
CA PRO A 31 -8.06 -5.20 -2.73
C PRO A 31 -7.89 -5.22 -4.26
N ALA A 32 -8.18 -6.36 -4.90
CA ALA A 32 -7.96 -6.54 -6.33
C ALA A 32 -8.82 -5.58 -7.17
N GLU A 33 -9.99 -5.18 -6.67
CA GLU A 33 -10.90 -4.21 -7.30
C GLU A 33 -10.26 -2.82 -7.45
N LEU A 34 -9.24 -2.51 -6.63
CA LEU A 34 -8.49 -1.26 -6.65
C LEU A 34 -7.16 -1.36 -7.43
N SER A 35 -6.93 -2.46 -8.17
CA SER A 35 -5.68 -2.76 -8.89
C SER A 35 -5.86 -2.99 -10.39
N GLY A 36 -7.08 -2.84 -10.91
CA GLY A 36 -7.42 -3.04 -12.32
C GLY A 36 -7.06 -1.85 -13.21
N SER A 37 -7.07 -2.05 -14.53
CA SER A 37 -6.79 -0.99 -15.52
C SER A 37 -7.78 0.19 -15.48
N ASP A 38 -8.99 -0.06 -14.98
CA ASP A 38 -10.05 0.95 -14.85
C ASP A 38 -10.18 1.49 -13.40
N SER A 39 -9.36 1.02 -12.46
CA SER A 39 -9.39 1.48 -11.06
C SER A 39 -8.90 2.92 -10.97
N THR A 40 -9.56 3.74 -10.14
CA THR A 40 -9.16 5.14 -10.00
C THR A 40 -8.00 5.28 -9.02
N ASP A 41 -6.99 6.11 -9.36
CA ASP A 41 -5.85 6.33 -8.48
C ASP A 41 -6.25 6.81 -7.08
N SER A 42 -7.30 7.63 -6.99
CA SER A 42 -7.79 8.13 -5.71
C SER A 42 -8.27 7.03 -4.76
N GLU A 43 -8.86 5.95 -5.26
CA GLU A 43 -9.46 4.91 -4.42
C GLU A 43 -8.38 4.12 -3.66
N TRP A 44 -7.28 3.75 -4.33
CA TRP A 44 -6.21 3.04 -3.65
C TRP A 44 -5.43 3.94 -2.68
N ILE A 45 -5.31 5.24 -3.00
CA ILE A 45 -4.70 6.22 -2.09
C ILE A 45 -5.54 6.31 -0.80
N VAL A 46 -6.87 6.42 -0.92
CA VAL A 46 -7.77 6.43 0.23
C VAL A 46 -7.64 5.15 1.06
N HIS A 47 -7.66 3.98 0.42
CA HIS A 47 -7.43 2.70 1.10
C HIS A 47 -6.12 2.69 1.92
N ALA A 48 -5.02 3.20 1.34
CA ALA A 48 -3.74 3.27 2.04
C ALA A 48 -3.76 4.25 3.22
N LEU A 49 -4.40 5.41 3.06
CA LEU A 49 -4.53 6.42 4.10
C LEU A 49 -5.44 5.96 5.26
N ASP A 50 -6.53 5.29 4.95
CA ASP A 50 -7.44 4.72 5.96
C ASP A 50 -6.72 3.67 6.80
N TRP A 51 -5.96 2.78 6.17
CA TRP A 51 -5.14 1.81 6.91
C TRP A 51 -4.12 2.48 7.83
N LEU A 52 -3.44 3.52 7.36
CA LEU A 52 -2.47 4.27 8.18
C LEU A 52 -3.14 5.06 9.32
N ALA A 53 -4.35 5.57 9.10
CA ALA A 53 -5.12 6.23 10.12
C ALA A 53 -5.57 5.25 11.21
N ASP A 54 -5.94 4.03 10.84
CA ASP A 54 -6.30 2.96 11.77
C ASP A 54 -5.07 2.41 12.51
N GLU A 55 -3.93 2.27 11.86
CA GLU A 55 -2.65 1.90 12.50
C GLU A 55 -2.28 2.88 13.63
N GLY A 56 -2.52 4.17 13.44
CA GLY A 56 -2.24 5.21 14.43
C GLY A 56 -3.31 5.39 15.52
N ARG A 57 -4.42 4.66 15.44
CA ARG A 57 -5.53 4.69 16.40
C ARG A 57 -5.58 3.34 17.13
N GLU A 58 -4.79 3.21 18.18
CA GLU A 58 -4.91 2.10 19.15
C GLU A 58 -6.25 2.12 19.90
#